data_AF-A0AAD1T7I7-F1
#
_entry.id   AF-A0AAD1T7I7-F1
#
_cell.length_a   1.000
_cell.length_b   1.000
_cell.length_c   1.000
_cell.angle_alpha   90.00
_cell.angle_beta   90.00
_cell.angle_gamma   90.00
#
_symmetry.space_group_name_H-M   'P 1'
#
loop_
_entity.id
_entity.type
_entity.pdbx_description
1 polymer ?
#
loop_
_entity_poly.entity_id
_entity_poly.type
_entity_poly.pdbx_seq_one_letter_code
_entity_poly.pdbx_strand_id
1 'polypeptide(L)'
;MDSKRQSHVTLCSLRHDGQRYLCHGRQQSQETGSLDLFVTNGIDVWKADVTKEAQEQWNTASTLSNSSDGLESLREVLGRTPPLLDVQGSLVTLTLQLISGNVILDLFKLPISETRMHLQTLVFSLADQLTDMEKLQRAEGSVTTSVSPVKPALRNNFMHIPDVEVRRRCYGVPTKKRLPGESLVNPGCKSKKAATGVDFDES
;
A
#
# COMPACT_ATOMS: atom_id res chain seq x y z
N MET A 1 1.09 -7.38 29.86
CA MET A 1 1.02 -8.60 29.03
C MET A 1 1.26 -8.17 27.60
N ASP A 2 2.53 -8.13 27.19
CA ASP A 2 2.93 -7.72 25.85
C ASP A 2 2.40 -8.75 24.87
N SER A 3 1.26 -8.42 24.25
CA SER A 3 0.73 -9.18 23.13
C SER A 3 1.69 -8.96 21.97
N LYS A 4 2.71 -9.81 21.89
CA LYS A 4 3.66 -9.87 20.77
C LYS A 4 2.81 -9.93 19.50
N ARG A 5 2.79 -8.83 18.73
CA ARG A 5 2.00 -8.74 17.51
C ARG A 5 2.41 -9.92 16.64
N GLN A 6 1.48 -10.83 16.35
CA GLN A 6 1.71 -11.87 15.36
C GLN A 6 1.79 -11.15 14.01
N SER A 7 3.01 -10.84 13.56
CA SER A 7 3.24 -10.14 12.31
C SER A 7 3.15 -11.13 11.17
N HIS A 8 2.05 -11.09 10.43
CA HIS A 8 1.96 -11.73 9.13
C HIS A 8 2.76 -10.92 8.11
N VAL A 9 3.61 -11.59 7.34
CA VAL A 9 4.34 -10.96 6.24
C VAL A 9 3.80 -11.50 4.93
N THR A 10 3.36 -10.58 4.08
CA THR A 10 2.93 -10.92 2.72
C THR A 10 4.15 -11.27 1.88
N LEU A 11 4.15 -12.46 1.28
CA LEU A 11 5.25 -12.95 0.46
C LEU A 11 5.02 -12.66 -1.02
N CYS A 12 3.93 -13.18 -1.58
CA CYS A 12 3.59 -12.97 -2.99
C CYS A 12 2.11 -13.29 -3.27
N SER A 13 1.63 -12.84 -4.44
CA SER A 13 0.33 -13.24 -4.99
C SER A 13 0.52 -14.26 -6.11
N LEU A 14 -0.26 -15.34 -6.07
CA LEU A 14 -0.19 -16.46 -7.01
C LEU A 14 -1.49 -16.58 -7.80
N ARG A 15 -1.43 -17.30 -8.92
CA ARG A 15 -2.60 -17.62 -9.74
C ARG A 15 -2.61 -19.11 -10.07
N HIS A 16 -3.75 -19.73 -9.89
CA HIS A 16 -3.99 -21.11 -10.28
C HIS A 16 -5.43 -21.23 -10.77
N ASP A 17 -5.63 -21.83 -11.94
CA ASP A 17 -6.94 -22.01 -12.58
C ASP A 17 -7.82 -20.74 -12.63
N GLY A 18 -7.21 -19.60 -13.00
CA GLY A 18 -7.89 -18.30 -13.07
C GLY A 18 -8.14 -17.61 -11.72
N GLN A 19 -8.08 -18.33 -10.60
CA GLN A 19 -8.24 -17.80 -9.25
C GLN A 19 -6.93 -17.19 -8.71
N ARG A 20 -7.05 -16.16 -7.85
CA ARG A 20 -5.91 -15.56 -7.15
C ARG A 20 -5.76 -16.14 -5.74
N TYR A 21 -4.51 -16.29 -5.35
CA TYR A 21 -4.11 -16.75 -4.03
C TYR A 21 -3.10 -15.78 -3.42
N LEU A 22 -3.14 -15.63 -2.12
CA LEU A 22 -2.17 -14.89 -1.33
C LEU A 22 -1.29 -15.90 -0.59
N CYS A 23 0.02 -15.78 -0.77
CA CYS A 23 1.00 -16.49 0.04
C CYS A 23 1.56 -15.54 1.09
N HIS A 24 1.54 -15.95 2.35
CA HIS A 24 2.06 -15.19 3.46
C HIS A 24 2.70 -16.13 4.48
N GLY A 25 3.64 -15.61 5.26
CA GLY A 25 4.26 -16.37 6.33
C GLY A 25 4.09 -15.71 7.68
N ARG A 26 4.37 -16.50 8.71
CA ARG A 26 4.37 -16.06 10.10
C ARG A 26 5.51 -16.76 10.83
N GLN A 27 6.33 -15.97 11.51
CA GLN A 27 7.32 -16.53 12.44
C GLN A 27 6.64 -16.89 13.75
N GLN A 28 6.71 -18.16 14.14
CA GLN A 28 5.99 -18.68 15.31
C GLN A 28 6.71 -18.34 16.62
N SER A 29 8.03 -18.48 16.65
CA SER A 29 8.86 -18.01 17.76
C SER A 29 10.24 -17.58 17.27
N GLN A 30 10.76 -16.54 17.92
CA GLN A 30 12.10 -16.03 17.65
C GLN A 30 13.18 -16.98 18.19
N GLU A 31 12.84 -17.82 19.17
CA GLU A 31 13.78 -18.74 19.83
C GLU A 31 13.93 -20.07 19.07
N THR A 32 12.84 -20.59 18.51
CA THR A 32 12.86 -21.86 17.74
C THR A 32 13.17 -21.65 16.26
N GLY A 33 12.98 -20.43 15.76
CA GLY A 33 13.11 -20.09 14.35
C GLY A 33 12.06 -20.76 13.46
N SER A 34 11.03 -21.40 14.03
CA SER A 34 10.01 -22.10 13.26
C SER A 34 9.13 -21.12 12.49
N LEU A 35 8.94 -21.41 11.21
CA LEU A 35 8.16 -20.61 10.27
C LEU A 35 6.90 -21.39 9.87
N ASP A 36 5.76 -20.70 9.91
CA ASP A 36 4.54 -21.19 9.29
C ASP A 36 4.37 -20.49 7.94
N LEU A 37 4.01 -21.26 6.91
CA LEU A 37 3.59 -20.73 5.62
C LEU A 37 2.12 -20.98 5.38
N PHE A 38 1.46 -19.98 4.82
CA PHE A 38 0.04 -20.02 4.53
C PHE A 38 -0.22 -19.62 3.09
N VAL A 39 -1.23 -20.26 2.51
CA VAL A 39 -1.83 -19.87 1.24
C VAL A 39 -3.32 -19.69 1.45
N THR A 40 -3.91 -18.67 0.85
CA THR A 40 -5.36 -18.46 0.90
C THR A 40 -5.92 -17.89 -0.40
N ASN A 41 -7.13 -18.31 -0.77
CA ASN A 41 -7.93 -17.70 -1.85
C ASN A 41 -8.95 -16.68 -1.32
N GLY A 42 -8.92 -16.34 -0.02
CA GLY A 42 -9.90 -15.50 0.66
C GLY A 42 -11.13 -16.25 1.21
N ILE A 43 -11.23 -17.56 0.99
CA ILE A 43 -12.30 -18.42 1.51
C ILE A 43 -11.68 -19.52 2.37
N ASP A 44 -10.74 -20.25 1.81
CA ASP A 44 -10.00 -21.34 2.43
C ASP A 44 -8.57 -20.89 2.76
N VAL A 45 -7.97 -21.54 3.76
CA VAL A 45 -6.58 -21.33 4.17
C VAL A 45 -5.91 -22.69 4.25
N TRP A 46 -4.73 -22.80 3.64
CA TRP A 46 -3.83 -23.94 3.76
C TRP A 46 -2.60 -23.53 4.54
N LYS A 47 -2.07 -24.43 5.37
CA LYS A 47 -0.89 -24.23 6.21
C LYS A 47 0.15 -25.31 5.93
N ALA A 48 1.42 -24.92 5.81
CA ALA A 48 2.57 -25.81 5.98
C ALA A 48 3.40 -25.37 7.18
N ASP A 49 3.89 -26.37 7.91
CA ASP A 49 4.98 -26.19 8.86
C ASP A 49 6.30 -26.29 8.10
N VAL A 50 7.11 -25.23 8.14
CA VAL A 50 8.38 -25.21 7.42
C VAL A 50 9.43 -26.01 8.19
N THR A 51 9.96 -27.03 7.53
CA THR A 51 11.12 -27.79 8.01
C THR A 51 12.38 -26.93 7.97
N LYS A 52 13.32 -27.15 8.91
CA LYS A 52 14.58 -26.39 8.96
C LYS A 52 15.41 -26.58 7.70
N GLU A 53 15.37 -27.78 7.12
CA GLU A 53 16.08 -28.15 5.90
C GLU A 53 15.60 -27.34 4.70
N ALA A 54 14.27 -27.23 4.52
CA ALA A 54 13.69 -26.37 3.48
C ALA A 54 14.10 -24.90 3.68
N GLN A 55 14.10 -24.42 4.94
CA GLN A 55 14.52 -23.07 5.27
C GLN A 55 15.99 -22.80 4.94
N GLU A 56 16.88 -23.72 5.25
CA GLU A 56 18.30 -23.64 4.92
C GLU A 56 18.53 -23.58 3.40
N GLN A 57 17.74 -24.33 2.61
CA GLN A 57 17.86 -24.36 1.15
C GLN A 57 17.58 -23.00 0.50
N TRP A 58 16.50 -22.31 0.88
CA TRP A 58 16.24 -20.97 0.33
C TRP A 58 17.08 -19.89 0.99
N ASN A 59 17.51 -20.05 2.25
CA ASN A 59 18.48 -19.15 2.86
C ASN A 59 19.81 -19.15 2.09
N THR A 60 20.26 -20.34 1.67
CA THR A 60 21.47 -20.48 0.83
C THR A 60 21.28 -19.85 -0.56
N ALA A 61 20.06 -19.88 -1.10
CA ALA A 61 19.74 -19.27 -2.39
C ALA A 61 19.53 -17.74 -2.30
N SER A 62 19.20 -17.23 -1.11
CA SER A 62 19.02 -15.81 -0.85
C SER A 62 20.36 -15.08 -0.89
N THR A 63 20.37 -13.81 -1.31
CA THR A 63 21.60 -13.00 -1.20
C THR A 63 21.68 -12.25 0.13
N LEU A 64 20.60 -12.32 0.92
CA LEU A 64 20.52 -11.83 2.29
C LEU A 64 21.21 -12.78 3.27
N SER A 65 22.50 -13.03 3.06
CA SER A 65 23.33 -13.97 3.85
C SER A 65 23.51 -13.60 5.34
N ASN A 66 23.05 -12.42 5.76
CA ASN A 66 23.09 -11.95 7.16
C ASN A 66 21.70 -11.71 7.78
N SER A 67 20.61 -12.02 7.06
CA SER A 67 19.26 -11.91 7.62
C SER A 67 19.01 -13.09 8.57
N SER A 68 18.84 -12.81 9.87
CA SER A 68 18.35 -13.81 10.82
C SER A 68 16.87 -14.16 10.60
N ASP A 69 16.20 -13.44 9.71
CA ASP A 69 14.80 -13.66 9.37
C ASP A 69 14.67 -14.50 8.09
N GLY A 70 14.27 -15.76 8.27
CA GLY A 70 14.01 -16.69 7.18
C GLY A 70 12.79 -16.34 6.33
N LEU A 71 11.94 -15.42 6.79
CA LEU A 71 10.77 -14.96 6.05
C LEU A 71 11.14 -13.91 5.01
N GLU A 72 12.08 -13.01 5.36
CA GLU A 72 12.61 -12.01 4.44
C GLU A 72 13.50 -12.64 3.35
N SER A 73 14.30 -13.66 3.69
CA SER A 73 15.05 -14.42 2.69
C SER A 73 14.12 -15.12 1.70
N LEU A 74 13.04 -15.74 2.19
CA LEU A 74 12.02 -16.35 1.35
C LEU A 74 11.32 -15.31 0.47
N ARG A 75 10.96 -14.15 1.03
CA ARG A 75 10.36 -13.04 0.28
C ARG A 75 11.25 -12.56 -0.86
N GLU A 76 12.55 -12.43 -0.61
CA GLU A 76 13.54 -12.06 -1.62
C GLU A 76 13.57 -13.08 -2.76
N VAL A 77 13.68 -14.36 -2.42
CA VAL A 77 13.69 -15.47 -3.38
C VAL A 77 12.42 -15.49 -4.24
N LEU A 78 11.26 -15.36 -3.61
CA LEU A 78 9.97 -15.32 -4.28
C LEU A 78 9.78 -14.07 -5.15
N GLY A 79 10.46 -12.97 -4.82
CA GLY A 79 10.49 -11.76 -5.64
C GLY A 79 11.28 -11.91 -6.93
N ARG A 80 12.22 -12.87 -7.00
CA ARG A 80 12.99 -13.17 -8.22
C ARG A 80 12.25 -14.10 -9.17
N THR A 81 11.70 -15.17 -8.61
CA THR A 81 10.99 -16.19 -9.37
C THR A 81 9.68 -16.53 -8.65
N PRO A 82 8.52 -16.36 -9.30
CA PRO A 82 7.25 -16.72 -8.69
C PRO A 82 7.19 -18.24 -8.49
N PRO A 83 6.66 -18.71 -7.35
CA PRO A 83 6.54 -20.12 -7.07
C PRO A 83 5.39 -20.73 -7.88
N LEU A 84 5.49 -22.03 -8.17
CA LEU A 84 4.39 -22.76 -8.81
C LEU A 84 3.43 -23.23 -7.73
N LEU A 85 2.14 -23.07 -8.01
CA LEU A 85 1.06 -23.47 -7.12
C LEU A 85 0.24 -24.55 -7.80
N ASP A 86 0.08 -25.71 -7.15
CA ASP A 86 -0.88 -26.74 -7.54
C ASP A 86 -1.90 -26.92 -6.40
N VAL A 87 -3.19 -26.96 -6.75
CA VAL A 87 -4.29 -26.98 -5.78
C VAL A 87 -5.14 -28.23 -5.98
N GLN A 88 -5.10 -29.13 -5.00
CA GLN A 88 -5.79 -30.42 -5.01
C GLN A 88 -6.79 -30.51 -3.84
N GLY A 89 -7.76 -29.60 -3.81
CA GLY A 89 -8.82 -29.57 -2.80
C GLY A 89 -8.28 -29.28 -1.38
N SER A 90 -8.01 -30.32 -0.59
CA SER A 90 -7.49 -30.18 0.78
C SER A 90 -5.97 -30.02 0.85
N LEU A 91 -5.26 -30.29 -0.24
CA LEU A 91 -3.81 -30.17 -0.35
C LEU A 91 -3.46 -29.07 -1.35
N VAL A 92 -2.47 -28.27 -1.02
CA VAL A 92 -1.85 -27.29 -1.91
C VAL A 92 -0.36 -27.54 -1.92
N THR A 93 0.22 -27.76 -3.09
CA THR A 93 1.66 -27.95 -3.24
C THR A 93 2.26 -26.66 -3.78
N LEU A 94 3.22 -26.11 -3.04
CA LEU A 94 3.96 -24.90 -3.40
C LEU A 94 5.39 -25.28 -3.76
N THR A 95 5.76 -25.08 -5.02
CA THR A 95 7.11 -25.37 -5.53
C THR A 95 7.90 -24.09 -5.70
N LEU A 96 8.91 -23.90 -4.84
CA LEU A 96 9.87 -22.82 -4.90
C LEU A 96 11.01 -23.22 -5.86
N GLN A 97 11.21 -22.43 -6.91
CA GLN A 97 12.28 -22.67 -7.87
C GLN A 97 13.53 -21.90 -7.44
N LEU A 98 14.50 -22.61 -6.86
CA LEU A 98 15.78 -22.02 -6.43
C LEU A 98 16.90 -22.40 -7.40
N ILE A 99 18.00 -21.65 -7.32
CA ILE A 99 19.22 -21.92 -8.09
C ILE A 99 19.87 -23.25 -7.65
N SER A 100 19.77 -23.58 -6.36
CA SER A 100 20.32 -24.80 -5.75
C SER A 100 19.44 -26.04 -5.92
N GLY A 101 18.20 -25.88 -6.40
CA GLY A 101 17.21 -26.96 -6.52
C GLY A 101 15.79 -26.49 -6.17
N ASN A 102 14.80 -27.32 -6.45
CA ASN A 102 13.41 -26.99 -6.12
C ASN A 102 13.08 -27.42 -4.68
N VAL A 103 12.48 -26.51 -3.91
CA VAL A 103 11.86 -26.84 -2.61
C VAL A 103 10.38 -27.03 -2.85
N ILE A 104 9.85 -28.17 -2.41
CA ILE A 104 8.42 -28.49 -2.52
C ILE A 104 7.84 -28.48 -1.11
N LEU A 105 6.76 -27.72 -0.93
CA LEU A 105 6.04 -27.61 0.34
C LEU A 105 4.61 -28.06 0.15
N ASP A 106 4.16 -28.98 1.00
CA ASP A 106 2.79 -29.46 1.04
C ASP A 106 2.02 -28.75 2.16
N LEU A 107 1.01 -27.96 1.76
CA LEU A 107 0.15 -27.20 2.65
C LEU A 107 -1.20 -27.90 2.78
N PHE A 108 -1.65 -28.11 4.02
CA PHE A 108 -2.92 -28.77 4.32
C PHE A 108 -3.99 -27.75 4.70
N LYS A 109 -5.22 -28.00 4.23
CA LYS A 109 -6.37 -27.14 4.49
C LYS A 109 -6.69 -27.11 5.99
N LEU A 110 -6.83 -25.89 6.53
CA LEU A 110 -7.21 -25.69 7.92
C LEU A 110 -8.70 -26.02 8.15
N PRO A 111 -9.08 -26.45 9.37
CA PRO A 111 -10.47 -26.57 9.76
C PRO A 111 -11.20 -25.23 9.68
N ILE A 112 -12.50 -25.25 9.36
CA ILE A 112 -13.34 -24.05 9.15
C ILE A 112 -13.27 -23.08 10.35
N SER A 113 -13.23 -23.61 11.58
CA SER A 113 -13.11 -22.81 12.80
C SER A 113 -11.83 -21.99 12.84
N GLU A 114 -10.71 -22.56 12.40
CA GLU A 114 -9.41 -21.90 12.35
C GLU A 114 -9.30 -20.97 11.15
N THR A 115 -9.79 -21.39 9.98
CA THR A 115 -9.82 -20.59 8.75
C THR A 115 -10.48 -19.23 9.00
N ARG A 116 -11.65 -19.21 9.65
CA ARG A 116 -12.37 -17.96 9.91
C ARG A 116 -11.57 -17.01 10.79
N MET A 117 -11.00 -17.52 11.88
CA MET A 117 -10.19 -16.73 12.80
C MET A 117 -8.93 -16.19 12.10
N HIS A 118 -8.27 -17.05 11.32
CA HIS A 118 -7.06 -16.69 10.59
C HIS A 118 -7.31 -15.60 9.55
N LEU A 119 -8.38 -15.73 8.75
CA LEU A 119 -8.74 -14.72 7.74
C LEU A 119 -9.10 -13.38 8.39
N GLN A 120 -9.83 -13.38 9.51
CA GLN A 120 -10.14 -12.16 10.24
C GLN A 120 -8.85 -11.46 10.70
N THR A 121 -7.97 -12.19 11.39
CA THR A 121 -6.68 -11.65 11.84
C THR A 121 -5.84 -11.14 10.68
N LEU A 122 -5.76 -11.89 9.58
CA LEU A 122 -5.00 -11.51 8.40
C LEU A 122 -5.52 -10.20 7.80
N VAL A 123 -6.83 -10.08 7.58
CA VAL A 123 -7.44 -8.86 6.99
C VAL A 123 -7.19 -7.65 7.88
N PHE A 124 -7.39 -7.75 9.20
CA PHE A 124 -7.10 -6.64 10.10
C PHE A 124 -5.62 -6.29 10.14
N SER A 125 -4.73 -7.30 10.15
CA SER A 125 -3.29 -7.05 10.12
C SER A 125 -2.83 -6.33 8.85
N LEU A 126 -3.40 -6.69 7.69
CA LEU A 126 -3.11 -6.03 6.42
C LEU A 126 -3.67 -4.60 6.39
N ALA A 127 -4.86 -4.37 6.94
CA ALA A 127 -5.44 -3.03 7.05
C ALA A 127 -4.61 -2.12 7.97
N ASP A 128 -4.12 -2.65 9.09
CA ASP A 128 -3.21 -1.93 9.99
C ASP A 128 -1.89 -1.59 9.29
N GLN A 129 -1.28 -2.56 8.59
CA GLN A 129 -0.05 -2.35 7.81
C GLN A 129 -0.22 -1.27 6.74
N LEU A 130 -1.33 -1.30 5.98
CA LEU A 130 -1.63 -0.27 4.99
C LEU A 130 -1.77 1.11 5.65
N THR A 131 -2.48 1.19 6.77
CA THR A 131 -2.67 2.45 7.51
C THR A 131 -1.33 3.01 8.00
N ASP A 132 -0.45 2.16 8.51
CA ASP A 132 0.87 2.56 8.99
C ASP A 132 1.79 2.97 7.84
N MET A 133 1.75 2.26 6.71
CA MET A 133 2.46 2.67 5.48
C MET A 133 2.00 4.04 4.98
N GLU A 134 0.69 4.31 4.96
CA GLU A 134 0.17 5.63 4.57
C GLU A 134 0.63 6.75 5.51
N LYS A 135 0.73 6.48 6.82
CA LYS A 135 1.26 7.47 7.78
C LYS A 135 2.74 7.77 7.50
N LEU A 136 3.54 6.73 7.25
CA LEU A 136 4.96 6.87 6.92
C LEU A 136 5.15 7.68 5.62
N GLN A 137 4.37 7.39 4.58
CA GLN A 137 4.42 8.15 3.32
C GLN A 137 4.06 9.63 3.52
N ARG A 138 3.07 9.96 4.36
CA ARG A 138 2.74 11.36 4.70
C ARG A 138 3.86 12.04 5.49
N ALA A 139 4.53 11.31 6.38
CA ALA A 139 5.64 11.84 7.16
C ALA A 139 6.86 12.12 6.27
N GLU A 140 7.23 11.21 5.36
CA GLU A 140 8.35 11.39 4.42
C GLU A 140 8.10 12.53 3.43
N GLY A 141 6.86 12.68 2.94
CA GLY A 141 6.44 13.82 2.13
C GLY A 141 6.44 15.17 2.86
N SER A 142 6.61 15.17 4.19
CA SER A 142 6.68 16.37 5.03
C SER A 142 8.11 16.80 5.38
N VAL A 143 9.14 15.99 5.08
CA VAL A 143 10.54 16.28 5.45
C VAL A 143 11.21 17.29 4.49
N THR A 144 10.60 17.60 3.35
CA THR A 144 11.12 18.60 2.40
C THR A 144 10.25 19.86 2.32
N THR A 145 9.83 20.45 3.44
CA THR A 145 9.42 21.87 3.43
C THR A 145 9.72 22.53 4.77
N SER A 146 10.96 22.97 4.97
CA SER A 146 11.22 24.09 5.85
C SER A 146 10.98 25.41 5.08
N VAL A 147 10.06 26.21 5.62
CA VAL A 147 9.83 27.65 5.40
C VAL A 147 9.21 28.10 4.07
N SER A 148 7.88 28.29 4.07
CA SER A 148 7.20 29.56 3.72
C SER A 148 5.67 29.36 3.76
N PRO A 149 4.86 30.22 4.42
CA PRO A 149 3.41 30.09 4.42
C PRO A 149 2.85 30.63 3.09
N VAL A 150 2.85 29.79 2.05
CA VAL A 150 2.11 30.07 0.82
C VAL A 150 0.88 29.18 0.78
N LYS A 151 -0.27 29.84 0.63
CA LYS A 151 -1.63 29.32 0.60
C LYS A 151 -1.77 28.01 -0.19
N PRO A 152 -2.62 27.06 0.27
CA PRO A 152 -2.85 25.82 -0.45
C PRO A 152 -3.58 26.12 -1.77
N ALA A 153 -2.87 25.98 -2.88
CA ALA A 153 -3.52 25.79 -4.18
C ALA A 153 -4.03 24.36 -4.23
N LEU A 154 -5.35 24.19 -4.16
CA LEU A 154 -6.05 22.94 -4.43
C LEU A 154 -5.66 22.43 -5.82
N ARG A 155 -4.71 21.50 -5.90
CA ARG A 155 -4.48 20.69 -7.10
C ARG A 155 -5.44 19.51 -7.06
N ASN A 156 -6.50 19.69 -7.83
CA ASN A 156 -7.54 18.72 -8.10
C ASN A 156 -6.94 17.56 -8.92
N ASN A 157 -6.38 16.53 -8.26
CA ASN A 157 -6.05 15.27 -8.91
C ASN A 157 -7.34 14.44 -9.05
N PHE A 158 -8.22 14.85 -9.96
CA PHE A 158 -9.26 13.94 -10.44
C PHE A 158 -8.61 12.91 -11.35
N MET A 159 -8.65 11.67 -10.87
CA MET A 159 -8.35 10.48 -11.65
C MET A 159 -9.15 10.49 -12.95
N HIS A 160 -8.46 10.12 -14.01
CA HIS A 160 -8.93 10.04 -15.39
C HIS A 160 -10.00 8.94 -15.50
N ILE A 161 -11.28 9.33 -15.49
CA ILE A 161 -12.38 8.50 -16.00
C ILE A 161 -12.47 8.80 -17.50
N PRO A 162 -12.51 7.80 -18.40
CA PRO A 162 -12.73 8.08 -19.81
C PRO A 162 -14.19 8.50 -19.99
N ASP A 163 -14.41 9.81 -20.06
CA ASP A 163 -15.72 10.40 -20.31
C ASP A 163 -16.05 10.37 -21.81
N VAL A 164 -17.27 9.93 -22.07
CA VAL A 164 -17.89 9.78 -23.37
C VAL A 164 -18.10 11.17 -23.98
N GLU A 165 -17.88 11.26 -25.29
CA GLU A 165 -17.94 12.47 -26.10
C GLU A 165 -19.15 13.38 -25.82
N VAL A 166 -18.89 14.64 -25.42
CA VAL A 166 -19.85 15.73 -25.61
C VAL A 166 -19.18 16.89 -26.34
N ARG A 167 -19.75 17.20 -27.51
CA ARG A 167 -19.29 18.13 -28.53
C ARG A 167 -19.06 19.56 -28.03
N ARG A 168 -17.92 20.10 -28.48
CA ARG A 168 -17.56 21.52 -28.72
C ARG A 168 -18.72 22.53 -28.67
N ARG A 169 -18.51 23.66 -27.98
CA ARG A 169 -18.44 24.99 -28.63
C ARG A 169 -17.80 26.03 -27.69
N CYS A 170 -16.70 26.60 -28.17
CA CYS A 170 -15.94 27.68 -27.57
C CYS A 170 -16.45 29.00 -28.17
N TYR A 171 -16.81 29.97 -27.34
CA TYR A 171 -16.96 31.37 -27.74
C TYR A 171 -16.16 32.24 -26.75
N GLY A 172 -15.07 32.81 -27.24
CA GLY A 172 -14.17 33.66 -26.47
C GLY A 172 -14.74 35.06 -26.25
N VAL A 173 -14.37 35.66 -25.11
CA VAL A 173 -14.58 37.08 -24.81
C VAL A 173 -13.21 37.68 -24.47
N PRO A 174 -12.81 38.83 -25.05
CA PRO A 174 -11.48 39.39 -24.86
C PRO A 174 -11.35 40.03 -23.47
N THR A 175 -10.32 39.64 -22.71
CA THR A 175 -10.00 40.23 -21.41
C THR A 175 -9.39 41.62 -21.59
N LYS A 176 -10.16 42.67 -21.28
CA LYS A 176 -9.63 44.03 -21.08
C LYS A 176 -8.59 44.01 -19.95
N LYS A 177 -7.43 44.65 -20.16
CA LYS A 177 -6.38 44.79 -19.14
C LYS A 177 -6.94 45.53 -17.91
N ARG A 178 -6.85 44.90 -16.74
CA ARG A 178 -7.35 45.44 -15.46
C ARG A 178 -6.43 46.54 -14.94
N LEU A 179 -7.01 47.63 -14.43
CA LEU A 179 -6.25 48.73 -13.83
C LEU A 179 -5.82 48.38 -12.39
N PRO A 180 -4.68 48.91 -11.91
CA PRO A 180 -4.23 48.68 -10.54
C PRO A 180 -5.28 49.17 -9.53
N GLY A 181 -5.70 48.30 -8.60
CA GLY A 181 -6.64 48.63 -7.52
C GLY A 181 -8.03 47.99 -7.62
N GLU A 182 -8.35 47.24 -8.68
CA GLU A 182 -9.58 46.45 -8.74
C GLU A 182 -9.46 45.18 -7.88
N SER A 183 -10.35 45.02 -6.90
CA SER A 183 -10.36 43.88 -5.98
C SER A 183 -10.65 42.57 -6.71
N LEU A 184 -9.77 41.58 -6.51
CA LEU A 184 -9.84 40.26 -7.15
C LEU A 184 -11.04 39.42 -6.66
N VAL A 185 -11.47 39.65 -5.41
CA VAL A 185 -12.49 38.82 -4.75
C VAL A 185 -13.90 39.29 -5.07
N ASN A 186 -14.07 40.57 -5.43
CA ASN A 186 -15.40 41.14 -5.71
C ASN A 186 -15.37 41.99 -6.99
N PRO A 187 -15.35 41.34 -8.18
CA PRO A 187 -15.36 42.05 -9.44
C PRO A 187 -16.68 42.84 -9.57
N GLY A 188 -16.58 44.18 -9.59
CA GLY A 188 -17.74 45.08 -9.65
C GLY A 188 -17.93 45.97 -8.42
N CYS A 189 -17.12 45.82 -7.37
CA CYS A 189 -17.16 46.72 -6.21
C CYS A 189 -16.51 48.07 -6.58
N LYS A 190 -17.32 49.11 -6.76
CA LYS A 190 -16.84 50.48 -7.04
C LYS A 190 -16.13 51.03 -5.80
N SER A 191 -14.88 51.43 -5.96
CA SER A 191 -14.10 52.16 -4.95
C SER A 191 -14.89 53.37 -4.43
N LYS A 192 -14.99 53.51 -3.10
CA LYS A 192 -15.55 54.72 -2.47
C LYS A 192 -14.59 55.89 -2.73
N LYS A 193 -15.11 56.98 -3.29
CA LYS A 193 -14.36 58.24 -3.46
C LYS A 193 -13.84 58.74 -2.11
N ALA A 194 -12.59 59.20 -2.08
CA ALA A 194 -11.99 59.81 -0.90
C ALA A 194 -12.78 61.07 -0.50
N ALA A 195 -12.90 61.31 0.81
CA ALA A 195 -13.60 62.46 1.35
C ALA A 195 -12.84 63.75 1.00
N THR A 196 -13.53 64.68 0.35
CA THR A 196 -13.02 66.03 0.11
C THR A 196 -13.09 66.81 1.42
N GLY A 197 -11.95 67.36 1.86
CA GLY A 197 -11.86 68.15 3.08
C GLY A 197 -12.74 69.41 3.01
N VAL A 198 -13.18 69.88 4.17
CA VAL A 198 -13.88 71.15 4.33
C VAL A 198 -12.86 72.25 4.62
N ASP A 199 -12.89 73.33 3.83
CA ASP A 199 -12.16 74.56 4.11
C ASP A 199 -12.91 75.37 5.18
N PHE A 200 -12.16 75.88 6.16
CA PHE A 200 -12.68 76.81 7.16
C PHE A 200 -12.18 78.21 6.80
N ASP A 201 -13.11 79.15 6.62
CA ASP A 201 -12.78 80.57 6.44
C ASP A 201 -12.28 81.17 7.76
N GLU A 202 -11.11 81.81 7.73
CA GLU A 202 -10.57 82.61 8.84
C GLU A 202 -11.39 83.91 8.97
N SER A 203 -11.98 84.12 10.15
CA SER A 203 -12.59 85.39 10.57
C SER A 203 -11.65 86.18 11.46
#